data_AF-A0A3L7RVB2-F1
#
_entry.id   AF-A0A3L7RVB2-F1
#
_cell.length_a   1.000
_cell.length_b   1.000
_cell.length_c   1.000
_cell.angle_alpha   90.00
_cell.angle_beta   90.00
_cell.angle_gamma   90.00
#
_symmetry.space_group_name_H-M   'P 1'
#
loop_
_entity.id
_entity.type
_entity.pdbx_description
1 polymer ?
#
loop_
_entity_poly.entity_id
_entity_poly.type
_entity_poly.pdbx_seq_one_letter_code
_entity_poly.pdbx_strand_id
1 'polypeptide(L)'
;MKTDELREKYLAFFETKGCVRRPSDVLIPKDDPTVLFTPAGMNQFKNQFLGIGPIDFTKATTSQKCLRTGDIGNVGITAYHHTFFEMLGNFSFGDYFKKEAIHWAWEFLTTKQWLGLDPDRLTVTVYLDDDEAFDIWNKEIKLPADRISRLDESENFWPASAPSQGPDGVCGPCSEIYYLAPGATKPVEIWNLVFTQFNRVGDPPHNLHPLPKKNIDTGMGLERCASCLQGVLSNFEIDILKPMCIAAGDALGFKYSYDAAWGRACRRIADHLRACSFAIHEGANPGPDKANYIVRLLLRRAAMEGYLLGKKVPFLHTLVPAIVTGMKYAYPEIAETVQSVSNVIKLEEEQFLDVVDRGMPRFEKLAAKAKSSGVISGQDAFDLHQTYGFLIELTETLASEQGLKVDHSGYTIARKRHEA
;
A
#
# COMPACT_ATOMS: atom_id res chain seq x y z
N MET A 1 6.59 -17.38 12.47
CA MET A 1 6.71 -16.11 13.21
C MET A 1 5.39 -15.37 13.09
N LYS A 2 4.84 -14.82 14.18
CA LYS A 2 3.61 -13.98 14.13
C LYS A 2 3.94 -12.60 13.57
N THR A 3 2.98 -11.89 12.98
CA THR A 3 3.24 -10.56 12.39
C THR A 3 3.72 -9.56 13.43
N ASP A 4 3.14 -9.59 14.64
CA ASP A 4 3.56 -8.72 15.75
C ASP A 4 4.98 -9.03 16.24
N GLU A 5 5.38 -10.30 16.23
CA GLU A 5 6.73 -10.74 16.59
C GLU A 5 7.75 -10.24 15.55
N LEU A 6 7.42 -10.30 14.26
CA LEU A 6 8.26 -9.76 13.18
C LEU A 6 8.48 -8.25 13.36
N ARG A 7 7.40 -7.50 13.61
CA ARG A 7 7.48 -6.05 13.85
C ARG A 7 8.42 -5.73 15.00
N GLU A 8 8.22 -6.38 16.14
CA GLU A 8 9.06 -6.13 17.32
C GLU A 8 10.52 -6.53 17.10
N LYS A 9 10.77 -7.70 16.48
CA LYS A 9 12.13 -8.13 16.14
C LYS A 9 12.86 -7.13 15.25
N TYR A 10 12.18 -6.56 14.27
CA TYR A 10 12.76 -5.54 13.40
C TYR A 10 13.19 -4.29 14.19
N LEU A 11 12.26 -3.74 14.98
CA LEU A 11 12.52 -2.53 15.76
C LEU A 11 13.64 -2.76 16.78
N ALA A 12 13.58 -3.88 17.51
CA ALA A 12 14.60 -4.25 18.49
C ALA A 12 15.97 -4.49 17.86
N PHE A 13 16.02 -5.10 16.67
CA PHE A 13 17.27 -5.29 15.93
C PHE A 13 17.94 -3.94 15.65
N PHE A 14 17.22 -2.96 15.12
CA PHE A 14 17.80 -1.67 14.79
C PHE A 14 18.14 -0.82 16.03
N GLU A 15 17.42 -0.97 17.14
CA GLU A 15 17.85 -0.41 18.43
C GLU A 15 19.22 -0.94 18.85
N THR A 16 19.51 -2.23 18.63
CA THR A 16 20.86 -2.78 18.90
C THR A 16 21.95 -2.17 18.01
N LYS A 17 21.59 -1.56 16.87
CA LYS A 17 22.50 -0.80 15.98
C LYS A 17 22.56 0.70 16.33
N GLY A 18 21.90 1.10 17.42
CA GLY A 18 21.85 2.48 17.90
C GLY A 18 20.84 3.36 17.15
N CYS A 19 19.88 2.77 16.43
CA CYS A 19 18.76 3.52 15.88
C CYS A 19 17.78 3.90 17.00
N VAL A 20 17.31 5.14 17.00
CA VAL A 20 16.24 5.58 17.91
C VAL A 20 14.91 5.05 17.37
N ARG A 21 14.22 4.21 18.14
CA ARG A 21 12.84 3.80 17.81
C ARG A 21 11.93 5.02 17.90
N ARG A 22 11.21 5.31 16.81
CA ARG A 22 10.19 6.36 16.76
C ARG A 22 8.80 5.72 16.54
N PRO A 23 7.73 6.28 17.11
CA PRO A 23 6.39 5.82 16.80
C PRO A 23 6.08 6.03 15.31
N SER A 24 5.10 5.29 14.80
CA SER A 24 4.48 5.64 13.52
C SER A 24 3.94 7.07 13.61
N ASP A 25 4.18 7.87 12.58
CA ASP A 25 3.50 9.14 12.42
C ASP A 25 2.04 8.91 11.96
N VAL A 26 1.26 9.98 11.93
CA VAL A 26 -0.11 10.01 11.42
C VAL A 26 -0.16 9.52 9.96
N LEU A 27 -1.25 8.83 9.63
CA LEU A 27 -1.59 8.44 8.27
C LEU A 27 -1.95 9.64 7.40
N ILE A 28 -2.41 10.74 8.01
CA ILE A 28 -2.87 11.96 7.34
C ILE A 28 -2.05 13.16 7.81
N PRO A 29 -0.97 13.51 7.08
CA PRO A 29 -0.14 14.66 7.42
C PRO A 29 -0.94 15.96 7.41
N LYS A 30 -0.86 16.73 8.50
CA LYS A 30 -1.52 18.05 8.60
C LYS A 30 -0.68 19.17 7.97
N ASP A 31 0.64 19.02 8.03
CA ASP A 31 1.61 20.07 7.71
C ASP A 31 2.44 19.77 6.44
N ASP A 32 2.14 18.69 5.70
CA ASP A 32 2.75 18.41 4.40
C ASP A 32 1.70 18.44 3.27
N PRO A 33 1.58 19.56 2.52
CA PRO A 33 0.61 19.67 1.44
C PRO A 33 0.98 18.84 0.20
N THR A 34 2.18 18.24 0.15
CA THR A 34 2.67 17.49 -1.02
C THR A 34 2.13 16.06 -1.09
N VAL A 35 1.56 15.54 0.00
CA VAL A 35 1.01 14.18 0.07
C VAL A 35 -0.40 14.19 0.68
N LEU A 36 -1.26 13.29 0.20
CA LEU A 36 -2.62 13.12 0.76
C LEU A 36 -2.66 12.22 1.98
N PHE A 37 -1.84 11.18 1.95
CA PHE A 37 -1.62 10.23 3.04
C PHE A 37 -0.14 9.94 3.11
N THR A 38 0.35 9.48 4.26
CA THR A 38 1.73 9.01 4.45
C THR A 38 1.97 7.74 3.62
N PRO A 39 2.74 7.79 2.51
CA PRO A 39 2.94 6.63 1.63
C PRO A 39 4.14 5.75 2.00
N ALA A 40 5.05 6.24 2.86
CA ALA A 40 6.29 5.58 3.26
C ALA A 40 6.77 6.02 4.65
N GLY A 41 7.70 5.24 5.22
CA GLY A 41 8.32 5.52 6.52
C GLY A 41 9.12 6.83 6.59
N MET A 42 9.76 7.21 5.48
CA MET A 42 10.63 8.39 5.39
C MET A 42 9.91 9.73 5.53
N ASN A 43 8.60 9.79 5.29
CA ASN A 43 7.87 11.06 5.22
C ASN A 43 7.94 11.87 6.51
N GLN A 44 7.87 11.22 7.67
CA GLN A 44 8.03 11.89 8.97
C GLN A 44 9.45 12.43 9.22
N PHE A 45 10.43 12.03 8.38
CA PHE A 45 11.84 12.40 8.48
C PHE A 45 12.31 13.30 7.33
N LYS A 46 11.41 13.83 6.51
CA LYS A 46 11.74 14.65 5.33
C LYS A 46 12.67 15.83 5.66
N ASN A 47 12.42 16.50 6.78
CA ASN A 47 13.26 17.61 7.23
C ASN A 47 14.68 17.14 7.62
N GLN A 48 14.80 15.99 8.28
CA GLN A 48 16.10 15.41 8.65
C GLN A 48 16.90 15.01 7.40
N PHE A 49 16.25 14.44 6.38
CA PHE A 49 16.88 14.14 5.09
C PHE A 49 17.38 15.41 4.38
N LEU A 50 16.62 16.52 4.48
CA LEU A 50 16.97 17.82 3.90
C LEU A 50 17.96 18.63 4.77
N GLY A 51 18.26 18.18 5.99
CA GLY A 51 19.10 18.93 6.94
C GLY A 51 18.43 20.21 7.47
N ILE A 52 17.10 20.25 7.51
CA ILE A 52 16.30 21.37 7.99
C ILE A 52 16.01 21.20 9.49
N GLY A 53 16.39 22.19 10.29
CA GLY A 53 16.17 22.20 11.74
C GLY A 53 17.22 21.43 12.54
N PRO A 54 17.11 21.42 13.88
CA PRO A 54 18.03 20.67 14.75
C PRO A 54 17.87 19.16 14.55
N ILE A 55 18.99 18.42 14.60
CA ILE A 55 19.02 16.97 14.52
C ILE A 55 19.27 16.41 15.91
N ASP A 56 18.22 15.88 16.55
CA ASP A 56 18.31 15.26 17.88
C ASP A 56 18.88 13.83 17.84
N PHE A 57 18.82 13.18 16.67
CA PHE A 57 19.32 11.82 16.44
C PHE A 57 19.73 11.66 14.97
N THR A 58 20.76 10.87 14.71
CA THR A 58 21.30 10.64 13.37
C THR A 58 20.84 9.31 12.76
N LYS A 59 20.20 8.45 13.55
CA LYS A 59 19.68 7.14 13.12
C LYS A 59 18.34 6.84 13.76
N ALA A 60 17.39 6.30 13.00
CA ALA A 60 16.05 5.98 13.50
C ALA A 60 15.52 4.65 12.96
N THR A 61 14.51 4.09 13.62
CA THR A 61 13.73 2.94 13.11
C THR A 61 12.25 3.07 13.46
N THR A 62 11.37 2.64 12.55
CA THR A 62 9.91 2.75 12.70
C THR A 62 9.16 1.56 12.07
N SER A 63 7.91 1.38 12.51
CA SER A 63 6.87 0.63 11.80
C SER A 63 5.77 1.61 11.42
N GLN A 64 5.89 2.22 10.23
CA GLN A 64 5.01 3.29 9.79
C GLN A 64 3.72 2.74 9.19
N LYS A 65 2.57 3.27 9.63
CA LYS A 65 1.29 3.15 8.94
C LYS A 65 1.37 3.87 7.60
N CYS A 66 1.15 3.15 6.50
CA CYS A 66 1.22 3.69 5.15
C CYS A 66 -0.10 3.50 4.41
N LEU A 67 -0.46 4.46 3.55
CA LEU A 67 -1.55 4.31 2.60
C LEU A 67 -1.12 4.72 1.19
N ARG A 68 -1.34 3.83 0.21
CA ARG A 68 -1.07 4.07 -1.22
C ARG A 68 -2.36 4.03 -2.03
N THR A 69 -2.61 5.09 -2.78
CA THR A 69 -3.78 5.22 -3.66
C THR A 69 -3.55 4.61 -5.05
N GLY A 70 -2.29 4.51 -5.49
CA GLY A 70 -1.93 3.90 -6.78
C GLY A 70 -2.27 2.42 -6.86
N ASP A 71 -2.36 1.74 -5.72
CA ASP A 71 -2.56 0.28 -5.64
C ASP A 71 -4.03 -0.14 -5.53
N ILE A 72 -4.98 0.81 -5.42
CA ILE A 72 -6.41 0.54 -5.17
C ILE A 72 -6.98 -0.48 -6.16
N GLY A 73 -6.60 -0.40 -7.44
CA GLY A 73 -7.05 -1.32 -8.48
C GLY A 73 -6.56 -2.76 -8.28
N ASN A 74 -5.37 -2.94 -7.71
CA ASN A 74 -4.70 -4.24 -7.53
C ASN A 74 -5.15 -4.99 -6.28
N VAL A 75 -5.81 -4.31 -5.34
CA VAL A 75 -6.27 -4.88 -4.07
C VAL A 75 -7.32 -5.96 -4.28
N GLY A 76 -7.08 -7.11 -3.64
CA GLY A 76 -7.91 -8.31 -3.72
C GLY A 76 -7.68 -9.16 -4.98
N ILE A 77 -7.08 -8.57 -6.03
CA ILE A 77 -6.71 -9.23 -7.29
C ILE A 77 -5.34 -9.88 -7.15
N THR A 78 -4.36 -9.12 -6.66
CA THR A 78 -3.00 -9.62 -6.45
C THR A 78 -2.81 -10.11 -5.01
N ALA A 79 -1.79 -10.93 -4.81
CA ALA A 79 -1.50 -11.52 -3.50
C ALA A 79 -0.85 -10.55 -2.50
N TYR A 80 -0.34 -9.39 -2.96
CA TYR A 80 0.61 -8.56 -2.19
C TYR A 80 0.30 -7.06 -2.15
N HIS A 81 -0.65 -6.55 -2.95
CA HIS A 81 -1.01 -5.13 -2.95
C HIS A 81 -2.13 -4.82 -1.96
N HIS A 82 -1.95 -3.72 -1.25
CA HIS A 82 -2.83 -3.22 -0.20
C HIS A 82 -3.06 -1.72 -0.42
N THR A 83 -4.18 -1.19 0.07
CA THR A 83 -4.31 0.26 0.22
C THR A 83 -3.57 0.71 1.47
N PHE A 84 -3.81 0.05 2.60
CA PHE A 84 -3.14 0.29 3.87
C PHE A 84 -2.17 -0.85 4.17
N PHE A 85 -0.95 -0.53 4.59
CA PHE A 85 0.05 -1.51 4.99
C PHE A 85 1.02 -0.88 5.99
N GLU A 86 1.86 -1.71 6.61
CA GLU A 86 2.93 -1.23 7.48
C GLU A 86 4.29 -1.34 6.82
N MET A 87 5.07 -0.26 6.90
CA MET A 87 6.43 -0.22 6.40
C MET A 87 7.41 -0.19 7.57
N LEU A 88 8.21 -1.25 7.68
CA LEU A 88 9.34 -1.34 8.60
C LEU A 88 10.53 -0.62 7.97
N GLY A 89 11.09 0.37 8.67
CA GLY A 89 12.18 1.18 8.13
C GLY A 89 13.29 1.47 9.13
N ASN A 90 14.52 1.55 8.64
CA ASN A 90 15.67 2.10 9.34
C ASN A 90 16.27 3.25 8.52
N PHE A 91 16.59 4.35 9.20
CA PHE A 91 16.93 5.62 8.57
C PHE A 91 18.28 6.14 9.08
N SER A 92 19.07 6.72 8.19
CA SER A 92 20.34 7.38 8.49
C SER A 92 20.30 8.82 8.00
N PHE A 93 20.68 9.77 8.84
CA PHE A 93 20.74 11.20 8.54
C PHE A 93 22.20 11.69 8.57
N GLY A 94 22.98 11.29 7.57
CA GLY A 94 24.42 11.54 7.48
C GLY A 94 25.24 10.79 8.52
N ASP A 95 24.82 9.57 8.87
CA ASP A 95 25.53 8.67 9.77
C ASP A 95 26.16 7.51 8.96
N TYR A 96 25.50 6.36 8.91
CA TYR A 96 25.89 5.22 8.09
C TYR A 96 25.35 5.31 6.66
N PHE A 97 25.91 4.52 5.74
CA PHE A 97 25.49 4.50 4.33
C PHE A 97 25.37 3.07 3.79
N LYS A 98 25.69 2.84 2.51
CA LYS A 98 25.45 1.58 1.81
C LYS A 98 25.99 0.35 2.53
N LYS A 99 27.23 0.43 3.02
CA LYS A 99 27.91 -0.70 3.66
C LYS A 99 27.11 -1.21 4.85
N GLU A 100 26.88 -0.37 5.85
CA GLU A 100 26.14 -0.77 7.04
C GLU A 100 24.69 -1.12 6.70
N ALA A 101 24.03 -0.37 5.80
CA ALA A 101 22.65 -0.65 5.41
C ALA A 101 22.50 -2.07 4.83
N ILE A 102 23.40 -2.47 3.92
CA ILE A 102 23.39 -3.80 3.31
C ILE A 102 23.76 -4.89 4.34
N HIS A 103 24.82 -4.67 5.13
CA HIS A 103 25.24 -5.63 6.16
C HIS A 103 24.15 -5.87 7.21
N TRP A 104 23.49 -4.82 7.68
CA TRP A 104 22.43 -4.94 8.69
C TRP A 104 21.16 -5.58 8.11
N ALA A 105 20.78 -5.24 6.88
CA ALA A 105 19.67 -5.90 6.20
C ALA A 105 19.93 -7.41 6.07
N TRP A 106 21.13 -7.79 5.60
CA TRP A 106 21.50 -9.20 5.47
C TRP A 106 21.58 -9.93 6.82
N GLU A 107 22.14 -9.28 7.85
CA GLU A 107 22.21 -9.83 9.21
C GLU A 107 20.81 -10.12 9.76
N PHE A 108 19.88 -9.16 9.64
CA PHE A 108 18.51 -9.32 10.13
C PHE A 108 17.79 -10.49 9.43
N LEU A 109 17.92 -10.57 8.10
CA LEU A 109 17.25 -11.60 7.32
C LEU A 109 17.81 -13.00 7.58
N THR A 110 19.14 -13.16 7.66
CA THR A 110 19.77 -14.49 7.56
C THR A 110 20.23 -15.09 8.88
N THR A 111 20.49 -14.28 9.91
CA THR A 111 21.00 -14.82 11.18
C THR A 111 19.88 -15.48 11.98
N LYS A 112 20.19 -16.63 12.60
CA LYS A 112 19.21 -17.44 13.36
C LYS A 112 18.59 -16.73 14.55
N GLN A 113 19.29 -15.72 15.10
CA GLN A 113 18.78 -14.92 16.21
C GLN A 113 17.59 -14.05 15.80
N TRP A 114 17.54 -13.61 14.54
CA TRP A 114 16.50 -12.72 14.01
C TRP A 114 15.48 -13.51 13.20
N LEU A 115 15.57 -13.48 11.86
CA LEU A 115 14.64 -14.20 10.99
C LEU A 115 15.13 -15.59 10.59
N GLY A 116 16.45 -15.79 10.46
CA GLY A 116 17.01 -17.08 10.07
C GLY A 116 16.54 -17.58 8.70
N LEU A 117 16.24 -16.68 7.76
CA LEU A 117 15.88 -17.05 6.39
C LEU A 117 17.05 -17.79 5.74
N ASP A 118 16.71 -18.79 4.94
CA ASP A 118 17.67 -19.49 4.09
C ASP A 118 18.29 -18.49 3.09
N PRO A 119 19.60 -18.22 3.19
CA PRO A 119 20.28 -17.31 2.28
C PRO A 119 20.14 -17.73 0.83
N ASP A 120 20.03 -19.02 0.51
CA ASP A 120 19.98 -19.51 -0.87
C ASP A 120 18.68 -19.16 -1.61
N ARG A 121 17.69 -18.66 -0.86
CA ARG A 121 16.42 -18.18 -1.40
C ARG A 121 16.36 -16.67 -1.59
N LEU A 122 17.45 -15.96 -1.31
CA LEU A 122 17.55 -14.50 -1.44
C LEU A 122 18.29 -14.10 -2.72
N THR A 123 17.68 -13.24 -3.51
CA THR A 123 18.31 -12.53 -4.63
C THR A 123 18.24 -11.04 -4.38
N VAL A 124 19.12 -10.26 -4.99
CA VAL A 124 19.12 -8.81 -4.84
C VAL A 124 19.20 -8.12 -6.19
N THR A 125 18.72 -6.89 -6.24
CA THR A 125 18.85 -5.99 -7.38
C THR A 125 19.63 -4.75 -6.96
N VAL A 126 20.34 -4.12 -7.89
CA VAL A 126 21.07 -2.85 -7.69
C VAL A 126 20.92 -1.98 -8.95
N TYR A 127 21.04 -0.67 -8.79
CA TYR A 127 21.02 0.25 -9.93
C TYR A 127 22.18 -0.04 -10.91
N LEU A 128 21.92 0.09 -12.21
CA LEU A 128 22.86 -0.33 -13.25
C LEU A 128 24.25 0.32 -13.11
N ASP A 129 24.31 1.58 -12.68
CA ASP A 129 25.57 2.33 -12.48
C ASP A 129 26.10 2.27 -11.02
N ASP A 130 25.47 1.52 -10.12
CA ASP A 130 25.89 1.44 -8.70
C ASP A 130 26.85 0.27 -8.43
N ASP A 131 28.09 0.44 -8.89
CA ASP A 131 29.17 -0.52 -8.64
C ASP A 131 29.50 -0.70 -7.16
N GLU A 132 29.30 0.33 -6.34
CA GLU A 132 29.56 0.28 -4.89
C GLU A 132 28.60 -0.70 -4.20
N ALA A 133 27.29 -0.61 -4.49
CA ALA A 133 26.31 -1.54 -3.93
C ALA A 133 26.55 -2.98 -4.42
N PHE A 134 26.86 -3.15 -5.72
CA PHE A 134 27.20 -4.46 -6.28
C PHE A 134 28.40 -5.09 -5.57
N ASP A 135 29.46 -4.30 -5.36
CA ASP A 135 30.69 -4.77 -4.73
C ASP A 135 30.48 -5.14 -3.25
N ILE A 136 29.66 -4.40 -2.50
CA ILE A 136 29.32 -4.76 -1.12
C ILE A 136 28.59 -6.11 -1.10
N TRP A 137 27.57 -6.30 -1.93
CA TRP A 137 26.85 -7.58 -2.02
C TRP A 137 27.77 -8.74 -2.44
N ASN A 138 28.56 -8.56 -3.48
CA ASN A 138 29.39 -9.64 -4.03
C ASN A 138 30.61 -9.94 -3.14
N LYS A 139 31.38 -8.91 -2.77
CA LYS A 139 32.69 -9.08 -2.14
C LYS A 139 32.61 -9.17 -0.61
N GLU A 140 31.72 -8.41 0.01
CA GLU A 140 31.59 -8.38 1.48
C GLU A 140 30.54 -9.38 1.98
N ILE A 141 29.32 -9.34 1.43
CA ILE A 141 28.25 -10.28 1.79
C ILE A 141 28.49 -11.68 1.22
N LYS A 142 29.35 -11.80 0.19
CA LYS A 142 29.65 -13.06 -0.51
C LYS A 142 28.45 -13.62 -1.28
N LEU A 143 27.55 -12.75 -1.73
CA LEU A 143 26.41 -13.15 -2.55
C LEU A 143 26.91 -13.48 -3.97
N PRO A 144 26.61 -14.67 -4.53
CA PRO A 144 26.99 -15.03 -5.89
C PRO A 144 26.51 -14.01 -6.93
N ALA A 145 27.34 -13.73 -7.94
CA ALA A 145 27.05 -12.69 -8.93
C ALA A 145 25.78 -12.96 -9.75
N ASP A 146 25.42 -14.23 -9.98
CA ASP A 146 24.19 -14.65 -10.67
C ASP A 146 22.91 -14.42 -9.85
N ARG A 147 23.05 -14.05 -8.57
CA ARG A 147 21.96 -13.65 -7.67
C ARG A 147 21.89 -12.14 -7.45
N ILE A 148 22.71 -11.36 -8.14
CA ILE A 148 22.74 -9.90 -8.12
C ILE A 148 22.38 -9.39 -9.52
N SER A 149 21.17 -8.87 -9.68
CA SER A 149 20.74 -8.27 -10.95
C SER A 149 20.98 -6.76 -10.97
N ARG A 150 21.38 -6.22 -12.12
CA ARG A 150 21.49 -4.77 -12.35
C ARG A 150 20.28 -4.30 -13.14
N LEU A 151 19.49 -3.39 -12.57
CA LEU A 151 18.28 -2.85 -13.22
C LEU A 151 18.38 -1.34 -13.42
N ASP A 152 17.53 -0.81 -14.29
CA ASP A 152 17.52 0.60 -14.66
C ASP A 152 16.80 1.50 -13.64
N GLU A 153 16.69 2.77 -13.98
CA GLU A 153 16.12 3.79 -13.10
C GLU A 153 14.63 3.55 -12.77
N SER A 154 13.91 2.76 -13.55
CA SER A 154 12.50 2.44 -13.29
C SER A 154 12.33 1.46 -12.13
N GLU A 155 13.34 0.64 -11.87
CA GLU A 155 13.31 -0.41 -10.85
C GLU A 155 14.24 -0.10 -9.67
N ASN A 156 15.47 0.37 -9.93
CA ASN A 156 16.49 0.57 -8.89
C ASN A 156 16.89 2.03 -8.66
N PHE A 157 15.99 2.96 -8.91
CA PHE A 157 16.15 4.35 -8.47
C PHE A 157 14.87 4.79 -7.77
N TRP A 158 15.02 5.52 -6.65
CA TRP A 158 13.88 5.97 -5.87
C TRP A 158 13.79 7.52 -5.84
N PRO A 159 12.59 8.09 -6.07
CA PRO A 159 11.41 7.44 -6.65
C PRO A 159 11.69 6.81 -8.02
N ALA A 160 10.86 5.84 -8.44
CA ALA A 160 11.02 5.17 -9.73
C ALA A 160 11.13 6.19 -10.87
N SER A 161 12.14 6.01 -11.72
CA SER A 161 12.50 6.89 -12.82
C SER A 161 12.80 8.34 -12.41
N ALA A 162 13.24 8.60 -11.17
CA ALA A 162 13.53 9.96 -10.71
C ALA A 162 14.48 10.76 -11.63
N PRO A 163 15.58 10.21 -12.16
CA PRO A 163 16.47 10.98 -13.03
C PRO A 163 15.76 11.52 -14.27
N SER A 164 14.98 10.69 -14.97
CA SER A 164 14.31 11.07 -16.23
C SER A 164 12.91 11.67 -16.09
N GLN A 165 12.06 11.12 -15.22
CA GLN A 165 10.61 11.39 -15.19
C GLN A 165 10.02 11.65 -13.81
N GLY A 166 10.76 11.37 -12.73
CA GLY A 166 10.19 11.51 -11.38
C GLY A 166 10.05 12.96 -10.91
N PRO A 167 9.38 13.16 -9.77
CA PRO A 167 9.14 14.48 -9.22
C PRO A 167 10.41 15.08 -8.59
N ASP A 168 10.43 16.41 -8.45
CA ASP A 168 11.46 17.11 -7.68
C ASP A 168 11.47 16.67 -6.22
N GLY A 169 12.68 16.55 -5.64
CA GLY A 169 12.87 16.14 -4.25
C GLY A 169 14.02 15.16 -4.02
N VAL A 170 14.12 14.68 -2.79
CA VAL A 170 15.14 13.71 -2.34
C VAL A 170 15.02 12.41 -3.13
N CYS A 171 16.13 11.94 -3.68
CA CYS A 171 16.19 10.72 -4.48
C CYS A 171 17.58 10.04 -4.40
N GLY A 172 17.67 8.83 -4.95
CA GLY A 172 18.93 8.09 -5.06
C GLY A 172 18.74 6.68 -5.64
N PRO A 173 19.84 6.01 -6.02
CA PRO A 173 19.79 4.61 -6.39
C PRO A 173 19.34 3.77 -5.19
N CYS A 174 18.76 2.62 -5.46
CA CYS A 174 18.38 1.68 -4.43
C CYS A 174 18.83 0.25 -4.75
N SER A 175 18.75 -0.61 -3.74
CA SER A 175 18.96 -2.04 -3.84
C SER A 175 17.81 -2.76 -3.17
N GLU A 176 17.18 -3.69 -3.88
CA GLU A 176 16.04 -4.43 -3.36
C GLU A 176 16.39 -5.88 -3.09
N ILE A 177 15.83 -6.44 -2.02
CA ILE A 177 16.03 -7.82 -1.61
C ILE A 177 14.75 -8.59 -1.90
N TYR A 178 14.90 -9.69 -2.62
CA TYR A 178 13.83 -10.56 -3.04
C TYR A 178 13.96 -11.92 -2.36
N TYR A 179 12.85 -12.49 -1.91
CA TYR A 179 12.81 -13.81 -1.29
C TYR A 179 11.90 -14.74 -2.07
N LEU A 180 12.41 -15.92 -2.43
CA LEU A 180 11.59 -17.02 -2.91
C LEU A 180 11.08 -17.80 -1.70
N ALA A 181 9.79 -17.67 -1.38
CA ALA A 181 9.19 -18.45 -0.30
C ALA A 181 9.07 -19.95 -0.68
N PRO A 182 9.15 -20.90 0.29
CA PRO A 182 8.89 -22.31 0.01
C PRO A 182 7.50 -22.50 -0.63
N GLY A 183 7.45 -23.20 -1.77
CA GLY A 183 6.21 -23.41 -2.53
C GLY A 183 5.81 -22.26 -3.46
N ALA A 184 6.50 -21.11 -3.43
CA ALA A 184 6.30 -20.04 -4.40
C ALA A 184 7.04 -20.34 -5.71
N THR A 185 6.48 -19.88 -6.83
CA THR A 185 7.09 -20.01 -8.17
C THR A 185 7.91 -18.80 -8.59
N LYS A 186 7.72 -17.67 -7.91
CA LYS A 186 8.41 -16.41 -8.17
C LYS A 186 8.87 -15.79 -6.87
N PRO A 187 10.05 -15.17 -6.83
CA PRO A 187 10.48 -14.41 -5.67
C PRO A 187 9.65 -13.13 -5.54
N VAL A 188 9.53 -12.61 -4.32
CA VAL A 188 8.85 -11.36 -4.01
C VAL A 188 9.82 -10.39 -3.36
N GLU A 189 9.76 -9.12 -3.75
CA GLU A 189 10.53 -8.04 -3.13
C GLU A 189 10.10 -7.91 -1.68
N ILE A 190 10.97 -8.14 -0.70
CA ILE A 190 10.64 -8.04 0.72
C ILE A 190 11.19 -6.75 1.35
N TRP A 191 12.25 -6.16 0.81
CA TRP A 191 12.90 -5.00 1.41
C TRP A 191 13.61 -4.14 0.35
N ASN A 192 13.34 -2.84 0.35
CA ASN A 192 14.04 -1.86 -0.49
C ASN A 192 15.00 -1.02 0.37
N LEU A 193 16.26 -0.90 -0.05
CA LEU A 193 17.32 -0.09 0.55
C LEU A 193 17.65 1.09 -0.37
N VAL A 194 17.18 2.28 -0.03
CA VAL A 194 17.38 3.50 -0.81
C VAL A 194 18.59 4.28 -0.30
N PHE A 195 19.52 4.56 -1.21
CA PHE A 195 20.75 5.30 -0.93
C PHE A 195 20.58 6.76 -1.31
N THR A 196 19.72 7.46 -0.58
CA THR A 196 19.39 8.86 -0.81
C THR A 196 20.65 9.74 -0.77
N GLN A 197 20.98 10.33 -1.92
CA GLN A 197 22.21 11.12 -2.10
C GLN A 197 22.05 12.30 -3.06
N PHE A 198 20.88 12.45 -3.70
CA PHE A 198 20.57 13.53 -4.61
C PHE A 198 19.27 14.24 -4.21
N ASN A 199 19.17 15.50 -4.59
CA ASN A 199 17.94 16.27 -4.65
C ASN A 199 17.69 16.62 -6.13
N ARG A 200 16.60 16.09 -6.69
CA ARG A 200 16.18 16.37 -8.06
C ARG A 200 15.51 17.74 -8.13
N VAL A 201 15.94 18.60 -9.05
CA VAL A 201 15.34 19.90 -9.32
C VAL A 201 15.29 20.16 -10.83
N GLY A 202 14.10 20.24 -11.40
CA GLY A 202 13.87 20.57 -12.80
C GLY A 202 14.13 19.42 -13.78
N ASP A 203 14.30 19.76 -15.06
CA ASP A 203 14.38 18.78 -16.15
C ASP A 203 15.81 18.25 -16.37
N PRO A 204 15.96 16.98 -16.82
CA PRO A 204 17.27 16.39 -17.14
C PRO A 204 17.98 17.16 -18.27
N PRO A 205 19.32 17.05 -18.41
CA PRO A 205 20.21 16.07 -17.76
C PRO A 205 20.95 16.58 -16.50
N HIS A 206 20.76 17.84 -16.09
CA HIS A 206 21.49 18.47 -14.98
C HIS A 206 20.61 18.76 -13.77
N ASN A 207 19.64 17.89 -13.52
CA ASN A 207 18.64 18.03 -12.46
C ASN A 207 18.99 17.31 -11.16
N LEU A 208 20.01 16.45 -11.12
CA LEU A 208 20.42 15.75 -9.89
C LEU A 208 21.53 16.52 -9.15
N HIS A 209 21.17 17.17 -8.05
CA HIS A 209 22.12 17.89 -7.20
C HIS A 209 22.50 17.05 -5.97
N PRO A 210 23.79 16.89 -5.61
CA PRO A 210 24.18 16.16 -4.42
C PRO A 210 23.55 16.74 -3.15
N LEU A 211 23.06 15.88 -2.27
CA LEU A 211 22.61 16.30 -0.93
C LEU A 211 23.80 16.72 -0.05
N PRO A 212 23.59 17.60 0.94
CA PRO A 212 24.64 17.97 1.90
C PRO A 212 25.20 16.78 2.67
N LYS A 213 24.38 15.74 2.86
CA LYS A 213 24.70 14.50 3.54
C LYS A 213 24.12 13.32 2.75
N LYS A 214 24.87 12.22 2.70
CA LYS A 214 24.38 10.93 2.22
C LYS A 214 23.54 10.30 3.32
N ASN A 215 22.35 9.83 2.97
CA ASN A 215 21.36 9.34 3.91
C ASN A 215 20.89 7.93 3.51
N ILE A 216 20.26 7.21 4.43
CA ILE A 216 19.63 5.91 4.17
C ILE A 216 18.15 6.02 4.48
N ASP A 217 17.35 5.53 3.54
CA ASP A 217 15.93 5.23 3.71
C ASP A 217 15.72 3.76 3.34
N THR A 218 14.97 3.01 4.14
CA THR A 218 14.62 1.63 3.79
C THR A 218 13.15 1.39 4.04
N GLY A 219 12.54 0.51 3.26
CA GLY A 219 11.19 0.03 3.49
C GLY A 219 11.07 -1.47 3.29
N MET A 220 10.69 -2.20 4.35
CA MET A 220 10.23 -3.57 4.28
C MET A 220 8.73 -3.61 4.53
N GLY A 221 7.97 -4.18 3.59
CA GLY A 221 6.53 -4.39 3.76
C GLY A 221 6.27 -5.47 4.81
N LEU A 222 5.70 -5.11 5.96
CA LEU A 222 5.48 -6.01 7.09
C LEU A 222 4.66 -7.23 6.68
N GLU A 223 3.52 -7.01 6.01
CA GLU A 223 2.61 -8.08 5.60
C GLU A 223 3.26 -9.04 4.59
N ARG A 224 4.13 -8.50 3.73
CA ARG A 224 4.82 -9.27 2.69
C ARG A 224 5.94 -10.13 3.28
N CYS A 225 6.71 -9.59 4.21
CA CYS A 225 7.71 -10.38 4.94
C CYS A 225 7.02 -11.41 5.87
N ALA A 226 5.90 -11.05 6.51
CA ALA A 226 5.12 -11.96 7.32
C ALA A 226 4.56 -13.15 6.52
N SER A 227 4.06 -12.93 5.30
CA SER A 227 3.56 -14.03 4.46
C SER A 227 4.67 -15.02 4.11
N CYS A 228 5.87 -14.51 3.79
CA CYS A 228 7.06 -15.34 3.59
C CYS A 228 7.41 -16.19 4.82
N LEU A 229 7.46 -15.58 6.00
CA LEU A 229 7.83 -16.25 7.26
C LEU A 229 6.75 -17.20 7.80
N GLN A 230 5.50 -17.02 7.38
CA GLN A 230 4.37 -17.89 7.74
C GLN A 230 4.14 -19.00 6.71
N GLY A 231 4.89 -18.99 5.59
CA GLY A 231 4.77 -19.99 4.53
C GLY A 231 3.45 -19.91 3.77
N VAL A 232 2.87 -18.71 3.65
CA VAL A 232 1.63 -18.46 2.90
C VAL A 232 1.91 -17.62 1.66
N LEU A 233 1.24 -17.94 0.55
CA LEU A 233 1.52 -17.30 -0.75
C LEU A 233 0.83 -15.95 -0.95
N SER A 234 0.02 -15.50 0.02
CA SER A 234 -0.64 -14.20 -0.04
C SER A 234 -0.60 -13.52 1.31
N ASN A 235 -0.43 -12.20 1.27
CA ASN A 235 -0.51 -11.35 2.46
C ASN A 235 -1.86 -11.50 3.16
N PHE A 236 -2.95 -11.73 2.42
CA PHE A 236 -4.28 -11.92 3.00
C PHE A 236 -4.45 -13.21 3.80
N GLU A 237 -3.47 -14.13 3.74
CA GLU A 237 -3.47 -15.39 4.48
C GLU A 237 -2.63 -15.34 5.77
N ILE A 238 -2.02 -14.18 6.10
CA ILE A 238 -1.26 -14.03 7.34
C ILE A 238 -2.19 -13.95 8.56
N ASP A 239 -1.63 -14.25 9.73
CA ASP A 239 -2.28 -14.24 11.02
C ASP A 239 -3.13 -13.01 11.36
N ILE A 240 -2.73 -11.80 10.95
CA ILE A 240 -3.51 -10.58 11.23
C ILE A 240 -4.57 -10.26 10.16
N LEU A 241 -4.40 -10.70 8.90
CA LEU A 241 -5.34 -10.36 7.81
C LEU A 241 -6.38 -11.45 7.54
N LYS A 242 -5.99 -12.71 7.68
CA LYS A 242 -6.91 -13.84 7.43
C LYS A 242 -8.17 -13.78 8.31
N PRO A 243 -8.10 -13.45 9.61
CA PRO A 243 -9.30 -13.29 10.43
C PRO A 243 -10.23 -12.19 9.92
N MET A 244 -9.69 -11.10 9.36
CA MET A 244 -10.49 -10.01 8.79
C MET A 244 -11.21 -10.47 7.52
N CYS A 245 -10.54 -11.27 6.68
CA CYS A 245 -11.13 -11.86 5.49
C CYS A 245 -12.23 -12.89 5.83
N ILE A 246 -12.02 -13.68 6.89
CA ILE A 246 -13.02 -14.62 7.43
C ILE A 246 -14.24 -13.84 7.93
N ALA A 247 -14.06 -12.79 8.72
CA ALA A 247 -15.16 -11.97 9.22
C ALA A 247 -15.96 -11.32 8.08
N ALA A 248 -15.28 -10.85 7.02
CA ALA A 248 -15.94 -10.36 5.82
C ALA A 248 -16.78 -11.44 5.13
N GLY A 249 -16.24 -12.66 4.98
CA GLY A 249 -16.97 -13.80 4.46
C GLY A 249 -18.23 -14.12 5.28
N ASP A 250 -18.08 -14.22 6.60
CA ASP A 250 -19.18 -14.53 7.52
C ASP A 250 -20.29 -13.47 7.44
N ALA A 251 -19.93 -12.18 7.38
CA ALA A 251 -20.90 -11.10 7.23
C ALA A 251 -21.64 -11.12 5.89
N LEU A 252 -21.00 -11.64 4.84
CA LEU A 252 -21.60 -11.87 3.52
C LEU A 252 -22.39 -13.19 3.45
N GLY A 253 -22.27 -14.08 4.43
CA GLY A 253 -22.88 -15.41 4.43
C GLY A 253 -22.10 -16.48 3.67
N PHE A 254 -20.80 -16.26 3.43
CA PHE A 254 -19.92 -17.20 2.73
C PHE A 254 -18.75 -17.64 3.61
N LYS A 255 -18.40 -18.92 3.54
CA LYS A 255 -17.13 -19.38 4.11
C LYS A 255 -15.96 -18.81 3.30
N TYR A 256 -15.08 -18.04 3.94
CA TYR A 256 -13.90 -17.49 3.25
C TYR A 256 -13.02 -18.60 2.68
N SER A 257 -12.64 -18.43 1.41
CA SER A 257 -11.69 -19.28 0.69
C SER A 257 -10.97 -18.39 -0.32
N TYR A 258 -9.65 -18.52 -0.42
CA TYR A 258 -8.84 -17.69 -1.28
C TYR A 258 -9.23 -17.82 -2.76
N ASP A 259 -9.46 -19.06 -3.21
CA ASP A 259 -9.73 -19.42 -4.62
C ASP A 259 -11.21 -19.30 -5.01
N ALA A 260 -12.11 -19.07 -4.04
CA ALA A 260 -13.53 -18.91 -4.33
C ALA A 260 -13.80 -17.56 -5.03
N ALA A 261 -14.88 -17.52 -5.83
CA ALA A 261 -15.29 -16.30 -6.54
C ALA A 261 -15.49 -15.09 -5.59
N TRP A 262 -16.02 -15.32 -4.39
CA TRP A 262 -16.21 -14.29 -3.36
C TRP A 262 -14.95 -14.02 -2.52
N GLY A 263 -13.88 -14.82 -2.66
CA GLY A 263 -12.64 -14.65 -1.90
C GLY A 263 -11.98 -13.30 -2.18
N ARG A 264 -11.98 -12.87 -3.46
CA ARG A 264 -11.51 -11.54 -3.88
C ARG A 264 -12.26 -10.41 -3.16
N ALA A 265 -13.58 -10.50 -3.10
CA ALA A 265 -14.43 -9.51 -2.42
C ALA A 265 -14.08 -9.41 -0.94
N CYS A 266 -13.93 -10.55 -0.26
CA CYS A 266 -13.55 -10.59 1.17
C CYS A 266 -12.20 -9.90 1.42
N ARG A 267 -11.19 -10.17 0.58
CA ARG A 267 -9.87 -9.54 0.68
C ARG A 267 -9.93 -8.03 0.50
N ARG A 268 -10.66 -7.57 -0.53
CA ARG A 268 -10.83 -6.13 -0.80
C ARG A 268 -11.57 -5.41 0.31
N ILE A 269 -12.64 -6.01 0.84
CA ILE A 269 -13.38 -5.48 2.00
C ILE A 269 -12.47 -5.36 3.22
N ALA A 270 -11.71 -6.42 3.53
CA ALA A 270 -10.79 -6.43 4.67
C ALA A 270 -9.73 -5.33 4.56
N ASP A 271 -9.06 -5.20 3.40
CA ASP A 271 -8.05 -4.17 3.18
C ASP A 271 -8.63 -2.75 3.26
N HIS A 272 -9.70 -2.48 2.52
CA HIS A 272 -10.28 -1.13 2.47
C HIS A 272 -10.84 -0.71 3.82
N LEU A 273 -11.46 -1.61 4.59
CA LEU A 273 -11.90 -1.28 5.94
C LEU A 273 -10.73 -1.07 6.90
N ARG A 274 -9.60 -1.73 6.70
CA ARG A 274 -8.37 -1.46 7.46
C ARG A 274 -7.92 -0.01 7.23
N ALA A 275 -7.81 0.40 5.97
CA ALA A 275 -7.47 1.78 5.58
C ALA A 275 -8.46 2.81 6.14
N CYS A 276 -9.76 2.59 5.93
CA CYS A 276 -10.80 3.52 6.39
C CYS A 276 -10.88 3.60 7.91
N SER A 277 -10.68 2.50 8.63
CA SER A 277 -10.73 2.51 10.10
C SER A 277 -9.63 3.40 10.68
N PHE A 278 -8.40 3.30 10.19
CA PHE A 278 -7.30 4.19 10.60
C PHE A 278 -7.53 5.63 10.17
N ALA A 279 -7.94 5.86 8.92
CA ALA A 279 -8.18 7.21 8.43
C ALA A 279 -9.28 7.94 9.22
N ILE A 280 -10.39 7.27 9.52
CA ILE A 280 -11.49 7.83 10.31
C ILE A 280 -11.08 8.01 11.78
N HIS A 281 -10.33 7.05 12.35
CA HIS A 281 -9.75 7.20 13.69
C HIS A 281 -8.90 8.47 13.80
N GLU A 282 -8.14 8.81 12.76
CA GLU A 282 -7.30 10.02 12.70
C GLU A 282 -8.05 11.27 12.18
N GLY A 283 -9.37 11.17 11.97
CA GLY A 283 -10.25 12.31 11.72
C GLY A 283 -10.68 12.55 10.27
N ALA A 284 -10.26 11.71 9.30
CA ALA A 284 -10.77 11.81 7.93
C ALA A 284 -12.09 11.07 7.74
N ASN A 285 -13.17 11.86 7.75
CA ASN A 285 -14.51 11.36 7.46
C ASN A 285 -14.78 11.32 5.95
N PRO A 286 -15.64 10.40 5.46
CA PRO A 286 -16.04 10.35 4.05
C PRO A 286 -16.56 11.70 3.53
N GLY A 287 -16.02 12.17 2.41
CA GLY A 287 -16.29 13.52 1.88
C GLY A 287 -15.94 13.67 0.40
N PRO A 288 -16.14 14.86 -0.21
CA PRO A 288 -15.84 15.08 -1.62
C PRO A 288 -14.37 15.42 -1.91
N ASP A 289 -13.57 15.81 -0.91
CA ASP A 289 -12.26 16.42 -1.13
C ASP A 289 -11.09 15.60 -0.55
N LYS A 290 -9.97 15.57 -1.27
CA LYS A 290 -8.66 15.09 -0.78
C LYS A 290 -8.73 13.71 -0.10
N ALA A 291 -8.20 13.56 1.11
CA ALA A 291 -8.21 12.32 1.88
C ALA A 291 -9.63 11.81 2.15
N ASN A 292 -10.58 12.72 2.42
CA ASN A 292 -11.98 12.39 2.68
C ASN A 292 -12.65 11.72 1.47
N TYR A 293 -12.28 12.15 0.25
CA TYR A 293 -12.72 11.49 -0.99
C TYR A 293 -12.18 10.07 -1.12
N ILE A 294 -10.91 9.85 -0.77
CA ILE A 294 -10.33 8.50 -0.81
C ILE A 294 -11.02 7.59 0.22
N VAL A 295 -11.28 8.08 1.44
CA VAL A 295 -12.04 7.30 2.44
C VAL A 295 -13.43 6.93 1.91
N ARG A 296 -14.16 7.89 1.34
CA ARG A 296 -15.44 7.65 0.68
C ARG A 296 -15.33 6.61 -0.43
N LEU A 297 -14.36 6.75 -1.33
CA LEU A 297 -14.14 5.84 -2.45
C LEU A 297 -13.89 4.41 -1.96
N LEU A 298 -13.02 4.21 -0.98
CA LEU A 298 -12.68 2.89 -0.43
C LEU A 298 -13.88 2.24 0.25
N LEU A 299 -14.66 2.98 1.04
CA LEU A 299 -15.89 2.46 1.67
C LEU A 299 -16.93 2.06 0.62
N ARG A 300 -17.16 2.90 -0.40
CA ARG A 300 -18.11 2.58 -1.48
C ARG A 300 -17.68 1.36 -2.29
N ARG A 301 -16.38 1.21 -2.55
CA ARG A 301 -15.84 0.01 -3.22
C ARG A 301 -16.05 -1.24 -2.36
N ALA A 302 -15.82 -1.17 -1.05
CA ALA A 302 -16.10 -2.29 -0.14
C ALA A 302 -17.60 -2.63 -0.10
N ALA A 303 -18.46 -1.62 -0.04
CA ALA A 303 -19.91 -1.79 -0.03
C ALA A 303 -20.42 -2.39 -1.36
N MET A 304 -19.83 -1.96 -2.48
CA MET A 304 -20.13 -2.48 -3.82
C MET A 304 -19.84 -3.99 -3.92
N GLU A 305 -18.72 -4.47 -3.38
CA GLU A 305 -18.41 -5.90 -3.36
C GLU A 305 -19.51 -6.70 -2.63
N GLY A 306 -20.00 -6.19 -1.49
CA GLY A 306 -21.14 -6.80 -0.79
C GLY A 306 -22.43 -6.73 -1.59
N TYR A 307 -22.73 -5.59 -2.19
CA TYR A 307 -23.93 -5.38 -3.02
C TYR A 307 -24.01 -6.37 -4.18
N LEU A 308 -22.89 -6.58 -4.89
CA LEU A 308 -22.77 -7.50 -6.02
C LEU A 308 -22.95 -8.97 -5.58
N LEU A 309 -22.57 -9.29 -4.33
CA LEU A 309 -22.81 -10.60 -3.73
C LEU A 309 -24.20 -10.72 -3.06
N GLY A 310 -25.09 -9.74 -3.26
CA GLY A 310 -26.47 -9.77 -2.78
C GLY A 310 -26.70 -9.15 -1.41
N LYS A 311 -25.68 -8.58 -0.76
CA LYS A 311 -25.88 -7.81 0.49
C LYS A 311 -26.45 -6.43 0.19
N LYS A 312 -27.75 -6.26 0.47
CA LYS A 312 -28.49 -5.01 0.28
C LYS A 312 -28.72 -4.20 1.56
N VAL A 313 -28.12 -4.62 2.67
CA VAL A 313 -28.21 -3.94 3.96
C VAL A 313 -26.81 -3.64 4.49
N PRO A 314 -26.62 -2.54 5.25
CA PRO A 314 -25.32 -2.17 5.77
C PRO A 314 -24.70 -3.26 6.65
N PHE A 315 -23.45 -3.63 6.39
CA PHE A 315 -22.73 -4.66 7.14
C PHE A 315 -21.27 -4.30 7.44
N LEU A 316 -20.65 -3.36 6.70
CA LEU A 316 -19.22 -3.06 6.83
C LEU A 316 -18.82 -2.64 8.24
N HIS A 317 -19.69 -1.86 8.90
CA HIS A 317 -19.48 -1.41 10.29
C HIS A 317 -19.33 -2.57 11.29
N THR A 318 -19.92 -3.73 11.01
CA THR A 318 -19.80 -4.93 11.87
C THR A 318 -18.40 -5.55 11.86
N LEU A 319 -17.57 -5.17 10.89
CA LEU A 319 -16.22 -5.70 10.70
C LEU A 319 -15.14 -4.90 11.45
N VAL A 320 -15.44 -3.69 11.92
CA VAL A 320 -14.50 -2.82 12.66
C VAL A 320 -13.88 -3.51 13.88
N PRO A 321 -14.61 -4.30 14.70
CA PRO A 321 -14.01 -5.04 15.81
C PRO A 321 -12.94 -6.06 15.38
N ALA A 322 -13.10 -6.69 14.22
CA ALA A 322 -12.10 -7.62 13.67
C ALA A 322 -10.84 -6.86 13.24
N ILE A 323 -11.00 -5.68 12.62
CA ILE A 323 -9.89 -4.77 12.30
C ILE A 323 -9.11 -4.39 13.56
N VAL A 324 -9.80 -3.88 14.58
CA VAL A 324 -9.19 -3.46 15.84
C VAL A 324 -8.49 -4.63 16.53
N THR A 325 -9.08 -5.82 16.52
CA THR A 325 -8.45 -7.02 17.11
C THR A 325 -7.11 -7.35 16.47
N GLY A 326 -6.99 -7.24 15.15
CA GLY A 326 -5.75 -7.54 14.43
C GLY A 326 -4.67 -6.46 14.53
N MET A 327 -5.04 -5.23 14.90
CA MET A 327 -4.13 -4.07 14.84
C MET A 327 -3.78 -3.46 16.22
N LYS A 328 -4.60 -3.71 17.25
CA LYS A 328 -4.46 -3.08 18.58
C LYS A 328 -3.16 -3.38 19.34
N TYR A 329 -2.41 -4.40 18.92
CA TYR A 329 -1.10 -4.68 19.52
C TYR A 329 -0.10 -3.56 19.21
N ALA A 330 -0.01 -3.17 17.94
CA ALA A 330 0.86 -2.09 17.49
C ALA A 330 0.25 -0.70 17.69
N TYR A 331 -1.09 -0.61 17.61
CA TYR A 331 -1.83 0.64 17.63
C TYR A 331 -2.99 0.57 18.63
N PRO A 332 -2.72 0.52 19.95
CA PRO A 332 -3.76 0.39 20.98
C PRO A 332 -4.80 1.52 20.93
N GLU A 333 -4.42 2.72 20.47
CA GLU A 333 -5.27 3.89 20.33
C GLU A 333 -6.47 3.65 19.41
N ILE A 334 -6.39 2.73 18.44
CA ILE A 334 -7.50 2.43 17.53
C ILE A 334 -8.72 1.86 18.27
N ALA A 335 -8.52 1.30 19.46
CA ALA A 335 -9.60 0.79 20.29
C ALA A 335 -10.49 1.92 20.88
N GLU A 336 -9.98 3.14 20.97
CA GLU A 336 -10.68 4.28 21.58
C GLU A 336 -11.83 4.80 20.71
N THR A 337 -11.79 4.55 19.40
CA THR A 337 -12.76 5.12 18.44
C THR A 337 -13.65 4.08 17.76
N VAL A 338 -13.66 2.82 18.21
CA VAL A 338 -14.41 1.70 17.59
C VAL A 338 -15.85 2.08 17.26
N GLN A 339 -16.58 2.64 18.24
CA GLN A 339 -17.98 3.01 18.05
C GLN A 339 -18.17 4.16 17.06
N SER A 340 -17.33 5.19 17.15
CA SER A 340 -17.37 6.36 16.25
C SER A 340 -17.09 5.94 14.80
N VAL A 341 -16.00 5.18 14.60
CA VAL A 341 -15.61 4.64 13.29
C VAL A 341 -16.72 3.77 12.71
N SER A 342 -17.29 2.86 13.52
CA SER A 342 -18.41 2.01 13.09
C SER A 342 -19.62 2.82 12.64
N ASN A 343 -19.98 3.89 13.36
CA ASN A 343 -21.11 4.75 13.00
C ASN A 343 -20.87 5.50 11.68
N VAL A 344 -19.67 6.04 11.48
CA VAL A 344 -19.29 6.75 10.24
C VAL A 344 -19.34 5.80 9.04
N ILE A 345 -18.78 4.59 9.19
CA ILE A 345 -18.80 3.56 8.14
C ILE A 345 -20.23 3.16 7.79
N LYS A 346 -21.07 2.93 8.80
CA LYS A 346 -22.48 2.57 8.60
C LYS A 346 -23.22 3.65 7.81
N LEU A 347 -23.06 4.92 8.19
CA LEU A 347 -23.74 6.03 7.55
C LEU A 347 -23.35 6.21 6.07
N GLU A 348 -22.05 6.09 5.74
CA GLU A 348 -21.62 6.17 4.34
C GLU A 348 -22.10 4.96 3.53
N GLU A 349 -22.13 3.76 4.12
CA GLU A 349 -22.67 2.57 3.46
C GLU A 349 -24.17 2.71 3.17
N GLU A 350 -24.97 3.22 4.12
CA GLU A 350 -26.40 3.53 3.92
C GLU A 350 -26.59 4.53 2.77
N GLN A 351 -25.83 5.63 2.78
CA GLN A 351 -25.91 6.64 1.71
C GLN A 351 -25.52 6.08 0.34
N PHE A 352 -24.55 5.17 0.29
CA PHE A 352 -24.15 4.53 -0.95
C PHE A 352 -25.22 3.59 -1.48
N LEU A 353 -25.84 2.77 -0.62
CA LEU A 353 -26.93 1.88 -1.03
C LEU A 353 -28.13 2.68 -1.57
N ASP A 354 -28.50 3.79 -0.92
CA ASP A 354 -29.54 4.70 -1.42
C ASP A 354 -29.18 5.34 -2.77
N VAL A 355 -27.89 5.59 -3.00
CA VAL A 355 -27.37 6.05 -4.30
C VAL A 355 -27.56 4.97 -5.36
N VAL A 356 -27.18 3.72 -5.06
CA VAL A 356 -27.30 2.59 -5.98
C VAL A 356 -28.77 2.35 -6.34
N ASP A 357 -29.67 2.32 -5.36
CA ASP A 357 -31.09 2.07 -5.58
C ASP A 357 -31.75 3.16 -6.45
N ARG A 358 -31.39 4.43 -6.25
CA ARG A 358 -31.90 5.54 -7.07
C ARG A 358 -31.33 5.58 -8.48
N GLY A 359 -30.08 5.17 -8.68
CA GLY A 359 -29.45 5.18 -10.00
C GLY A 359 -29.73 3.91 -10.83
N MET A 360 -30.21 2.82 -10.22
CA MET A 360 -30.48 1.57 -10.92
C MET A 360 -31.46 1.72 -12.10
N PRO A 361 -32.62 2.42 -11.98
CA PRO A 361 -33.53 2.63 -13.11
C PRO A 361 -32.86 3.37 -14.29
N ARG A 362 -31.91 4.27 -13.97
CA ARG A 362 -31.16 5.01 -14.99
C ARG A 362 -30.16 4.09 -15.70
N PHE A 363 -29.45 3.26 -14.94
CA PHE A 363 -28.59 2.23 -15.50
C PHE A 363 -29.36 1.29 -16.43
N GLU A 364 -30.51 0.77 -16.00
CA GLU A 364 -31.35 -0.13 -16.82
C GLU A 364 -31.76 0.51 -18.15
N LYS A 365 -32.12 1.80 -18.14
CA LYS A 365 -32.44 2.55 -19.36
C LYS A 365 -31.24 2.67 -20.30
N LEU A 366 -30.05 2.92 -19.75
CA LEU A 366 -28.80 3.01 -20.53
C LEU A 366 -28.40 1.65 -21.09
N ALA A 367 -28.50 0.60 -20.29
CA ALA A 367 -28.25 -0.78 -20.71
C ALA A 367 -29.21 -1.20 -21.84
N ALA A 368 -30.51 -0.88 -21.72
CA ALA A 368 -31.50 -1.15 -22.76
C ALA A 368 -31.18 -0.42 -24.09
N LYS A 369 -30.76 0.84 -24.01
CA LYS A 369 -30.30 1.63 -25.18
C LYS A 369 -29.04 1.03 -25.81
N ALA A 370 -28.13 0.49 -25.00
CA ALA A 370 -26.87 -0.09 -25.44
C ALA A 370 -26.98 -1.51 -26.02
N LYS A 371 -28.15 -2.18 -25.93
CA LYS A 371 -28.32 -3.54 -26.47
C LYS A 371 -28.04 -3.66 -27.96
N SER A 372 -28.27 -2.61 -28.75
CA SER A 372 -28.01 -2.61 -30.19
C SER A 372 -26.53 -2.49 -30.53
N SER A 373 -25.75 -1.78 -29.72
CA SER A 373 -24.30 -1.59 -29.91
C SER A 373 -23.44 -2.60 -29.15
N GLY A 374 -23.99 -3.21 -28.10
CA GLY A 374 -23.25 -4.01 -27.11
C GLY A 374 -22.37 -3.17 -26.17
N VAL A 375 -22.45 -1.84 -26.22
CA VAL A 375 -21.53 -0.93 -25.51
C VAL A 375 -22.29 0.27 -24.92
N ILE A 376 -22.16 0.48 -23.61
CA ILE A 376 -22.53 1.72 -22.91
C ILE A 376 -21.42 2.74 -23.18
N SER A 377 -21.80 3.91 -23.68
CA SER A 377 -20.83 4.96 -24.02
C SER A 377 -20.12 5.50 -22.79
N GLY A 378 -18.88 5.95 -22.95
CA GLY A 378 -18.11 6.55 -21.86
C GLY A 378 -18.78 7.79 -21.26
N GLN A 379 -19.48 8.57 -22.09
CA GLN A 379 -20.24 9.75 -21.65
C GLN A 379 -21.48 9.36 -20.80
N ASP A 380 -22.19 8.29 -21.17
CA ASP A 380 -23.33 7.79 -20.41
C ASP A 380 -22.87 7.17 -19.07
N ALA A 381 -21.74 6.45 -19.08
CA ALA A 381 -21.14 5.94 -17.85
C ALA A 381 -20.63 7.07 -16.94
N PHE A 382 -20.10 8.14 -17.52
CA PHE A 382 -19.70 9.34 -16.79
C PHE A 382 -20.90 10.09 -16.20
N ASP A 383 -22.03 10.20 -16.91
CA ASP A 383 -23.30 10.75 -16.41
C ASP A 383 -23.79 9.97 -15.17
N LEU A 384 -23.77 8.62 -15.24
CA LEU A 384 -24.08 7.76 -14.10
C LEU A 384 -23.19 8.06 -12.88
N HIS A 385 -21.88 8.17 -13.11
CA HIS A 385 -20.93 8.46 -12.05
C HIS A 385 -21.15 9.85 -11.45
N GLN A 386 -21.10 10.87 -12.30
CA GLN A 386 -21.10 12.27 -11.93
C GLN A 386 -22.41 12.70 -11.27
N THR A 387 -23.54 12.31 -11.86
CA THR A 387 -24.87 12.79 -11.45
C THR A 387 -25.51 11.90 -10.40
N TYR A 388 -25.30 10.59 -10.49
CA TYR A 388 -25.97 9.62 -9.63
C TYR A 388 -25.02 8.98 -8.61
N GLY A 389 -23.72 9.24 -8.67
CA GLY A 389 -22.75 8.73 -7.70
C GLY A 389 -22.39 7.25 -7.91
N PHE A 390 -22.70 6.68 -9.08
CA PHE A 390 -22.36 5.29 -9.41
C PHE A 390 -20.85 5.13 -9.58
N LEU A 391 -20.30 4.10 -8.93
CA LEU A 391 -18.94 3.71 -9.24
C LEU A 391 -18.87 3.18 -10.68
N ILE A 392 -17.81 3.54 -11.39
CA ILE A 392 -17.58 3.04 -12.75
C ILE A 392 -17.51 1.50 -12.75
N GLU A 393 -16.84 0.92 -11.76
CA GLU A 393 -16.73 -0.53 -11.60
C GLU A 393 -18.09 -1.22 -11.37
N LEU A 394 -19.03 -0.55 -10.68
CA LEU A 394 -20.39 -1.06 -10.52
C LEU A 394 -21.09 -1.08 -11.87
N THR A 395 -20.95 0.01 -12.64
CA THR A 395 -21.52 0.11 -14.00
C THR A 395 -20.96 -0.97 -14.92
N GLU A 396 -19.65 -1.19 -14.88
CA GLU A 396 -18.96 -2.22 -15.67
C GLU A 396 -19.43 -3.63 -15.29
N THR A 397 -19.57 -3.92 -14.00
CA THR A 397 -20.01 -5.23 -13.52
C THR A 397 -21.45 -5.51 -13.94
N LEU A 398 -22.37 -4.58 -13.67
CA LEU A 398 -23.78 -4.72 -14.05
C LEU A 398 -23.97 -4.80 -15.58
N ALA A 399 -23.15 -4.07 -16.35
CA ALA A 399 -23.17 -4.15 -17.80
C ALA A 399 -22.72 -5.54 -18.29
N SER A 400 -21.65 -6.07 -17.71
CA SER A 400 -21.12 -7.40 -18.03
C SER A 400 -22.14 -8.51 -17.78
N GLU A 401 -22.89 -8.44 -16.67
CA GLU A 401 -24.00 -9.38 -16.37
C GLU A 401 -25.11 -9.38 -17.43
N GLN A 402 -25.27 -8.28 -18.16
CA GLN A 402 -26.22 -8.15 -19.28
C GLN A 402 -25.57 -8.39 -20.65
N GLY A 403 -24.32 -8.87 -20.70
CA GLY A 403 -23.57 -9.08 -21.95
C GLY A 403 -23.13 -7.80 -22.65
N LEU A 404 -23.07 -6.68 -21.93
CA LEU A 404 -22.66 -5.38 -22.44
C LEU A 404 -21.24 -5.03 -21.98
N LYS A 405 -20.58 -4.13 -22.72
CA LYS A 405 -19.31 -3.50 -22.32
C LYS A 405 -19.53 -2.03 -21.97
N VAL A 406 -18.58 -1.46 -21.24
CA VAL A 406 -18.51 0.00 -21.02
C VAL A 406 -17.28 0.54 -21.74
N ASP A 407 -17.43 1.66 -22.44
CA ASP A 407 -16.30 2.39 -23.01
C ASP A 407 -15.54 3.16 -21.92
N HIS A 408 -14.61 2.44 -21.28
CA HIS A 408 -13.78 2.97 -20.19
C HIS A 408 -12.86 4.11 -20.65
N SER A 409 -12.34 4.04 -21.88
CA SER A 409 -11.49 5.09 -22.45
C SER A 409 -12.29 6.37 -22.64
N GLY A 410 -13.50 6.29 -23.20
CA GLY A 410 -14.42 7.42 -23.31
C GLY A 410 -14.83 7.98 -21.95
N TYR A 411 -15.07 7.12 -20.95
CA TYR A 411 -15.34 7.54 -19.58
C TYR A 411 -14.17 8.36 -19.01
N THR A 412 -12.95 7.85 -19.19
CA THR A 412 -11.73 8.53 -18.73
C THR A 412 -11.57 9.90 -19.38
N ILE A 413 -11.84 10.02 -20.68
CA ILE A 413 -11.79 11.30 -21.42
C ILE A 413 -12.86 12.26 -20.90
N ALA A 414 -14.10 11.78 -20.72
CA ALA A 414 -15.21 12.59 -20.21
C ALA A 414 -14.93 13.13 -18.80
N ARG A 415 -14.38 12.28 -17.91
CA ARG A 415 -13.96 12.67 -16.56
C ARG A 415 -12.87 13.73 -16.59
N LYS A 416 -11.79 13.52 -17.35
CA LYS A 416 -10.70 14.50 -17.48
C LYS A 416 -11.17 15.85 -18.00
N ARG A 417 -12.12 15.85 -18.94
CA ARG A 417 -12.73 17.09 -19.46
C ARG A 417 -13.59 17.82 -18.42
N HIS A 418 -14.15 17.12 -17.44
CA HIS A 418 -14.90 17.74 -16.34
C HIS A 418 -13.99 18.28 -15.22
N GLU A 419 -12.85 17.63 -15.01
CA GLU A 419 -11.83 18.04 -14.03
C GLU A 419 -10.97 19.22 -14.49
N ALA A 420 -10.88 19.44 -15.82
CA ALA A 420 -10.20 20.57 -16.45
C ALA A 420 -11.16 21.74 -16.68
#